data_AF-X1CC06-F1
#
_entry.id   AF-X1CC06-F1
#
_cell.length_a   1.000
_cell.length_b   1.000
_cell.length_c   1.000
_cell.angle_alpha   90.00
_cell.angle_beta   90.00
_cell.angle_gamma   90.00
#
_symmetry.space_group_name_H-M   'P 1'
#
loop_
_entity.id
_entity.type
_entity.pdbx_description
1 polymer ?
#
loop_
_entity_poly.entity_id
_entity_poly.type
_entity_poly.pdbx_seq_one_letter_code
_entity_poly.pdbx_strand_id
1 'polypeptide(L)'
;MITYIPVSFIATWFINKFGFRMGVGLGAIINGVFGFLRALAGPNYLLVLLFQIMISLSQPFFLNSVSLLSANWFPESERTKATGLSIISQLLGIALGMVLTPILVLFYSFEVMLFIYGLYGLIIGIVFVILARDKPPTPPSIKVLKEDDKVKGEFKLLFSNKQFLILMIVFFVGLGAFNMVTTYIELIVAPRGLSSIEAGNLGGILLLGGIIGAQVLSTLADKLRKRVLLIRISLVITVASFFLLSFATTTT
;
A
#
# COMPACT_ATOMS: atom_id res chain seq x y z
N MET A 1 8.65 5.40 -3.39
CA MET A 1 7.87 6.65 -3.26
C MET A 1 8.13 7.64 -4.40
N ILE A 2 9.38 7.96 -4.74
CA ILE A 2 9.71 8.90 -5.84
C ILE A 2 9.10 8.46 -7.18
N THR A 3 9.24 7.19 -7.53
CA THR A 3 8.67 6.58 -8.75
C THR A 3 7.14 6.46 -8.72
N TYR A 4 6.54 6.43 -7.53
CA TYR A 4 5.12 6.16 -7.35
C TYR A 4 4.25 7.25 -7.96
N ILE A 5 4.60 8.53 -7.73
CA ILE A 5 3.82 9.68 -8.17
C ILE A 5 3.65 9.73 -9.70
N PRO A 6 4.73 9.77 -10.52
CA PRO A 6 4.57 9.86 -11.96
C PRO A 6 3.93 8.60 -12.54
N VAL A 7 4.28 7.42 -12.02
CA VAL A 7 3.74 6.15 -12.51
C VAL A 7 2.29 5.94 -12.11
N SER A 8 1.81 6.51 -11.02
CA SER A 8 0.40 6.40 -10.62
C SER A 8 -0.55 6.93 -11.68
N PHE A 9 -0.22 8.07 -12.31
CA PHE A 9 -1.03 8.61 -13.41
C PHE A 9 -1.02 7.68 -14.63
N ILE A 10 0.15 7.16 -14.99
CA ILE A 10 0.32 6.24 -16.13
C ILE A 10 -0.42 4.93 -15.87
N ALA A 11 -0.27 4.36 -14.67
CA ALA A 11 -0.91 3.13 -14.26
C ALA A 11 -2.43 3.27 -14.26
N THR A 12 -2.98 4.37 -13.73
CA THR A 12 -4.43 4.62 -13.75
C THR A 12 -4.96 4.75 -15.17
N TRP A 13 -4.28 5.51 -16.04
CA TRP A 13 -4.66 5.60 -17.45
C TRP A 13 -4.61 4.23 -18.14
N PHE A 14 -3.55 3.46 -17.91
CA PHE A 14 -3.37 2.14 -18.50
C PHE A 14 -4.44 1.16 -18.02
N ILE A 15 -4.69 1.09 -16.72
CA ILE A 15 -5.70 0.21 -16.10
C ILE A 15 -7.10 0.56 -16.63
N ASN A 16 -7.44 1.84 -16.74
CA ASN A 16 -8.74 2.26 -17.27
C ASN A 16 -8.91 1.93 -18.75
N LYS A 17 -7.83 2.07 -19.55
CA LYS A 17 -7.87 1.81 -21.00
C LYS A 17 -7.83 0.33 -21.35
N PHE A 18 -7.00 -0.44 -20.66
CA PHE A 18 -6.66 -1.82 -21.01
C PHE A 18 -7.29 -2.86 -20.08
N GLY A 19 -7.93 -2.44 -18.99
CA GLY A 19 -8.62 -3.31 -18.05
C GLY A 19 -7.78 -3.71 -16.83
N PHE A 20 -8.46 -4.32 -15.87
CA PHE A 20 -7.92 -4.75 -14.59
C PHE A 20 -6.86 -5.85 -14.75
N ARG A 21 -7.16 -6.89 -15.53
CA ARG A 21 -6.27 -8.04 -15.77
C ARG A 21 -4.96 -7.59 -16.39
N MET A 22 -5.03 -6.76 -17.42
CA MET A 22 -3.84 -6.33 -18.17
C MET A 22 -3.00 -5.34 -17.35
N GLY A 23 -3.64 -4.42 -16.63
CA GLY A 23 -2.94 -3.49 -15.75
C GLY A 23 -2.26 -4.16 -14.57
N VAL A 24 -2.99 -4.97 -13.79
CA VAL A 24 -2.41 -5.69 -12.64
C VAL A 24 -1.44 -6.76 -13.10
N GLY A 25 -1.71 -7.44 -14.22
CA GLY A 25 -0.83 -8.44 -14.82
C GLY A 25 0.52 -7.86 -15.22
N LEU A 26 0.54 -6.67 -15.82
CA LEU A 26 1.78 -5.95 -16.13
C LEU A 26 2.57 -5.65 -14.85
N GLY A 27 1.90 -5.10 -13.82
CA GLY A 27 2.51 -4.87 -12.51
C GLY A 27 3.09 -6.15 -11.90
N ALA A 28 2.33 -7.24 -11.96
CA ALA A 28 2.72 -8.55 -11.41
C ALA A 28 3.94 -9.14 -12.13
N ILE A 29 3.99 -9.06 -13.45
CA ILE A 29 5.14 -9.51 -14.25
C ILE A 29 6.38 -8.66 -13.93
N ILE A 30 6.26 -7.33 -13.92
CA ILE A 30 7.37 -6.43 -13.58
C ILE A 30 7.87 -6.76 -12.17
N ASN A 31 6.98 -6.88 -11.18
CA ASN A 31 7.35 -7.18 -9.81
C ASN A 31 8.05 -8.53 -9.68
N GLY A 32 7.48 -9.58 -10.27
CA GLY A 32 8.02 -10.94 -10.19
C GLY A 32 9.36 -11.10 -10.92
N VAL A 33 9.46 -10.62 -12.16
CA VAL A 33 10.68 -10.73 -12.97
C VAL A 33 11.82 -9.93 -12.34
N PHE A 34 11.60 -8.65 -12.04
CA PHE A 34 12.67 -7.82 -11.46
C PHE A 34 12.94 -8.18 -10.00
N GLY A 35 11.96 -8.69 -9.26
CA GLY A 35 12.15 -9.26 -7.93
C GLY A 35 13.10 -10.46 -7.94
N PHE A 36 12.91 -11.37 -8.90
CA PHE A 36 13.77 -12.52 -9.10
C PHE A 36 15.15 -12.13 -9.62
N LEU A 37 15.23 -11.23 -10.62
CA LEU A 37 16.51 -10.74 -11.14
C LEU A 37 17.32 -9.99 -10.07
N ARG A 38 16.66 -9.25 -9.17
CA ARG A 38 17.31 -8.61 -8.02
C ARG A 38 17.99 -9.62 -7.10
N ALA A 39 17.41 -10.80 -6.91
CA ALA A 39 18.04 -11.85 -6.12
C ALA A 39 19.31 -12.42 -6.80
N LEU A 40 19.38 -12.36 -8.14
CA LEU A 40 20.52 -12.85 -8.94
C LEU A 40 21.58 -11.76 -9.20
N ALA A 41 21.34 -10.52 -8.79
CA ALA A 41 22.22 -9.39 -9.09
C ALA A 41 23.57 -9.42 -8.34
N GLY A 42 23.68 -10.27 -7.31
CA GLY A 42 24.89 -10.42 -6.50
C GLY A 42 25.30 -9.10 -5.82
N PRO A 43 26.61 -8.85 -5.63
CA PRO A 43 27.10 -7.68 -4.90
C PRO A 43 27.02 -6.36 -5.68
N ASN A 44 26.51 -6.36 -6.92
CA ASN A 44 26.47 -5.16 -7.75
C ASN A 44 25.34 -4.22 -7.33
N TYR A 45 25.68 -3.20 -6.54
CA TYR A 45 24.74 -2.20 -6.03
C TYR A 45 23.93 -1.51 -7.12
N LEU A 46 24.56 -1.10 -8.24
CA LEU A 46 23.86 -0.40 -9.32
C LEU A 46 22.79 -1.27 -9.96
N LEU A 47 23.08 -2.56 -10.12
CA LEU A 47 22.15 -3.52 -10.70
C LEU A 47 20.98 -3.81 -9.74
N VAL A 48 21.27 -3.99 -8.46
CA VAL A 48 20.25 -4.13 -7.40
C VAL A 48 19.35 -2.89 -7.36
N LEU A 49 19.93 -1.69 -7.43
CA LEU A 49 19.20 -0.43 -7.43
C LEU A 49 18.30 -0.30 -8.66
N LEU A 50 18.80 -0.64 -9.85
CA LEU A 50 18.02 -0.63 -11.08
C LEU A 50 16.80 -1.55 -10.97
N PHE A 51 16.99 -2.78 -10.51
CA PHE A 51 15.89 -3.72 -10.33
C PHE A 51 14.92 -3.28 -9.23
N GLN A 52 15.41 -2.67 -8.14
CA GLN A 52 14.56 -2.06 -7.12
C GLN A 52 13.68 -0.93 -7.68
N ILE A 53 14.24 -0.10 -8.56
CA ILE A 53 13.48 0.94 -9.25
C ILE A 53 12.38 0.31 -10.09
N MET A 54 12.68 -0.72 -10.89
CA MET A 54 11.68 -1.41 -11.71
C MET A 54 10.57 -2.06 -10.87
N ILE A 55 10.92 -2.74 -9.77
CA ILE A 55 9.95 -3.28 -8.82
C ILE A 55 9.05 -2.15 -8.29
N SER A 56 9.60 -0.98 -7.97
CA SER A 56 8.81 0.14 -7.46
C SER A 56 7.79 0.69 -8.48
N LEU A 57 8.04 0.55 -9.79
CA LEU A 57 7.10 0.95 -10.85
C LEU A 57 5.86 0.04 -10.89
N SER A 58 5.93 -1.18 -10.35
CA SER A 58 4.77 -2.08 -10.26
C SER A 58 3.76 -1.66 -9.19
N GLN A 59 4.20 -0.96 -8.15
CA GLN A 59 3.39 -0.67 -6.96
C GLN A 59 2.09 0.11 -7.27
N PRO A 60 2.10 1.15 -8.13
CA PRO A 60 0.87 1.84 -8.49
C PRO A 60 -0.12 0.98 -9.26
N PHE A 61 0.34 0.00 -10.04
CA PHE A 61 -0.55 -0.91 -10.76
C PHE A 61 -1.37 -1.78 -9.80
N PHE A 62 -0.80 -2.16 -8.65
CA PHE A 62 -1.54 -2.89 -7.62
C PHE A 62 -2.51 -1.97 -6.88
N LEU A 63 -2.03 -0.83 -6.38
CA LEU A 63 -2.83 0.05 -5.53
C LEU A 63 -3.99 0.72 -6.27
N ASN A 64 -3.76 1.21 -7.49
CA ASN A 64 -4.79 1.92 -8.26
C ASN A 64 -5.87 0.96 -8.79
N SER A 65 -5.53 -0.33 -8.93
CA SER A 65 -6.47 -1.34 -9.42
C SER A 65 -7.60 -1.67 -8.45
N VAL A 66 -7.39 -1.49 -7.14
CA VAL A 66 -8.37 -1.87 -6.09
C VAL A 66 -9.68 -1.11 -6.27
N SER A 67 -9.61 0.18 -6.59
CA SER A 67 -10.77 1.02 -6.83
C SER A 67 -11.55 0.57 -8.07
N LEU A 68 -10.84 0.25 -9.17
CA LEU A 68 -11.48 -0.23 -10.39
C LEU A 68 -12.10 -1.63 -10.21
N LEU A 69 -11.39 -2.53 -9.53
CA LEU A 69 -11.89 -3.87 -9.18
C LEU A 69 -13.17 -3.77 -8.37
N SER A 70 -13.16 -2.94 -7.31
CA SER A 70 -14.33 -2.71 -6.46
C SER A 70 -15.50 -2.14 -7.29
N ALA A 71 -15.23 -1.20 -8.18
CA ALA A 71 -16.27 -0.58 -9.01
C ALA A 71 -16.90 -1.55 -10.02
N ASN A 72 -16.09 -2.41 -10.65
CA ASN A 72 -16.51 -3.27 -11.76
C ASN A 72 -17.09 -4.62 -11.31
N TRP A 73 -16.62 -5.17 -10.18
CA TRP A 73 -16.99 -6.50 -9.70
C TRP A 73 -18.03 -6.50 -8.58
N PHE A 74 -18.20 -5.38 -7.86
CA PHE A 74 -19.10 -5.33 -6.70
C PHE A 74 -20.18 -4.24 -6.83
N PRO A 75 -21.41 -4.50 -6.33
CA PRO A 75 -22.46 -3.51 -6.26
C PRO A 75 -22.09 -2.38 -5.28
N GLU A 76 -22.67 -1.20 -5.46
CA GLU A 76 -22.32 0.02 -4.69
C GLU A 76 -22.33 -0.17 -3.17
N SER A 77 -23.26 -0.97 -2.64
CA SER A 77 -23.37 -1.29 -1.21
C SER A 77 -22.20 -2.11 -0.65
N GLU A 78 -21.47 -2.82 -1.51
CA GLU A 78 -20.39 -3.73 -1.13
C GLU A 78 -19.00 -3.19 -1.51
N ARG A 79 -18.91 -2.13 -2.32
CA ARG A 79 -17.63 -1.54 -2.77
C ARG A 79 -16.70 -1.18 -1.62
N THR A 80 -17.24 -0.58 -0.55
CA THR A 80 -16.45 -0.21 0.64
C THR A 80 -15.89 -1.44 1.34
N LYS A 81 -16.66 -2.54 1.42
CA LYS A 81 -16.21 -3.81 2.02
C LYS A 81 -15.12 -4.45 1.17
N ALA A 82 -15.28 -4.47 -0.16
CA ALA A 82 -14.31 -5.02 -1.09
C ALA A 82 -12.97 -4.27 -1.03
N THR A 83 -13.01 -2.93 -1.07
CA THR A 83 -11.80 -2.09 -0.93
C THR A 83 -11.15 -2.29 0.45
N GLY A 84 -11.96 -2.35 1.52
CA GLY A 84 -11.46 -2.62 2.87
C GLY A 84 -10.73 -3.95 3.00
N LEU A 85 -11.28 -5.02 2.39
CA LEU A 85 -10.64 -6.33 2.36
C LEU A 85 -9.29 -6.28 1.64
N SER A 86 -9.18 -5.57 0.52
CA SER A 86 -7.89 -5.39 -0.18
C SER A 86 -6.84 -4.68 0.70
N ILE A 87 -7.24 -3.67 1.46
CA ILE A 87 -6.35 -2.97 2.40
C ILE A 87 -5.91 -3.92 3.53
N ILE A 88 -6.81 -4.71 4.09
CA ILE A 88 -6.48 -5.71 5.12
C ILE A 88 -5.48 -6.74 4.58
N SER A 89 -5.71 -7.27 3.37
CA SER A 89 -4.77 -8.19 2.71
C SER A 89 -3.38 -7.58 2.54
N GLN A 90 -3.31 -6.29 2.17
CA GLN A 90 -2.03 -5.57 2.10
C GLN A 90 -1.35 -5.47 3.47
N LEU A 91 -2.09 -5.07 4.51
CA LEU A 91 -1.53 -4.91 5.87
C LEU A 91 -1.04 -6.25 6.43
N LEU A 92 -1.78 -7.34 6.20
CA LEU A 92 -1.36 -8.70 6.55
C LEU A 92 -0.07 -9.10 5.82
N GLY A 93 0.05 -8.79 4.53
CA GLY A 93 1.28 -9.04 3.78
C GLY A 93 2.49 -8.30 4.34
N ILE A 94 2.31 -7.04 4.76
CA ILE A 94 3.37 -6.26 5.42
C ILE A 94 3.75 -6.89 6.76
N ALA A 95 2.76 -7.25 7.59
CA ALA A 95 3.00 -7.88 8.89
C ALA A 95 3.75 -9.21 8.76
N LEU A 96 3.35 -10.06 7.80
CA LEU A 96 4.06 -11.29 7.47
C LEU A 96 5.50 -11.00 7.02
N GLY A 97 5.71 -9.99 6.18
CA GLY A 97 7.04 -9.55 5.76
C GLY A 97 7.93 -9.17 6.94
N MET A 98 7.41 -8.41 7.91
CA MET A 98 8.16 -7.97 9.09
C MET A 98 8.58 -9.12 10.01
N VAL A 99 7.78 -10.19 10.10
CA VAL A 99 8.10 -11.37 10.93
C VAL A 99 8.99 -12.36 10.17
N LEU A 100 8.66 -12.65 8.91
CA LEU A 100 9.39 -13.63 8.11
C LEU A 100 10.77 -13.14 7.69
N THR A 101 10.95 -11.84 7.42
CA THR A 101 12.22 -11.27 6.96
C THR A 101 13.36 -11.54 7.95
N PRO A 102 13.26 -11.17 9.25
CA PRO A 102 14.32 -11.45 10.22
C PRO A 102 14.60 -12.95 10.38
N ILE A 103 13.56 -13.79 10.40
CA ILE A 103 13.70 -15.25 10.54
C ILE A 103 14.51 -15.80 9.35
N LEU A 104 14.15 -15.45 8.11
CA LEU A 104 14.84 -15.93 6.92
C LEU A 104 16.30 -15.46 6.87
N VAL A 105 16.57 -14.22 7.27
CA VAL A 105 17.92 -13.67 7.32
C VAL A 105 18.78 -14.36 8.39
N LEU A 106 18.22 -14.64 9.57
CA LEU A 106 18.93 -15.28 10.69
C LEU A 106 19.27 -16.75 10.41
N PHE A 107 18.34 -17.51 9.81
CA PHE A 107 18.54 -18.95 9.58
C PHE A 107 19.24 -19.29 8.27
N TYR A 108 19.14 -18.44 7.25
CA TYR A 108 19.69 -18.72 5.92
C TYR A 108 20.72 -17.66 5.50
N SER A 109 20.25 -16.51 5.04
CA SER A 109 21.04 -15.34 4.61
C SER A 109 20.13 -14.31 3.95
N PHE A 110 20.66 -13.11 3.74
CA PHE A 110 19.95 -12.04 3.03
C PHE A 110 19.67 -12.40 1.56
N GLU A 111 20.61 -13.05 0.88
CA GLU A 111 20.50 -13.45 -0.52
C GLU A 111 19.42 -14.52 -0.71
N VAL A 112 19.37 -15.51 0.18
CA VAL A 112 18.34 -16.56 0.14
C VAL A 112 16.96 -15.97 0.40
N MET A 113 16.83 -15.02 1.34
CA MET A 113 15.58 -14.29 1.56
C MET A 113 15.12 -13.55 0.29
N LEU A 114 16.01 -12.83 -0.38
CA LEU A 114 15.71 -12.14 -1.63
C LEU A 114 15.25 -13.12 -2.72
N PHE A 115 15.91 -14.27 -2.82
CA PHE A 115 15.55 -15.32 -3.77
C PHE A 115 14.16 -15.89 -3.50
N ILE A 116 13.84 -16.21 -2.25
CA ILE A 116 12.51 -16.71 -1.84
C ILE A 116 11.43 -15.71 -2.19
N TYR A 117 11.62 -14.42 -1.87
CA TYR A 117 10.64 -13.37 -2.19
C TYR A 117 10.50 -13.12 -3.68
N GLY A 118 11.61 -13.13 -4.43
CA GLY A 118 11.59 -13.01 -5.89
C GLY A 118 10.84 -14.17 -6.55
N LEU A 119 11.13 -15.40 -6.14
CA LEU A 119 10.48 -16.60 -6.64
C LEU A 119 8.99 -16.63 -6.30
N TYR A 120 8.63 -16.31 -5.05
CA TYR A 120 7.23 -16.23 -4.62
C TYR A 120 6.46 -15.17 -5.43
N GLY A 121 7.04 -13.98 -5.60
CA GLY A 121 6.43 -12.92 -6.41
C GLY A 121 6.24 -13.33 -7.87
N LEU A 122 7.22 -14.03 -8.44
CA LEU A 122 7.13 -14.54 -9.81
C LEU A 122 6.03 -15.59 -9.96
N ILE A 123 5.95 -16.56 -9.05
CA ILE A 123 4.92 -17.62 -9.08
C ILE A 123 3.53 -17.00 -8.94
N ILE A 124 3.32 -16.14 -7.94
CA ILE A 124 2.02 -15.48 -7.72
C ILE A 124 1.66 -14.59 -8.91
N GLY A 125 2.63 -13.90 -9.50
CA GLY A 125 2.40 -13.10 -10.70
C GLY A 125 1.96 -13.93 -11.91
N ILE A 126 2.58 -15.08 -12.15
CA ILE A 126 2.18 -16.03 -13.21
C ILE A 126 0.76 -16.55 -12.93
N VAL A 127 0.50 -17.01 -11.71
CA VAL A 127 -0.83 -17.48 -11.28
C VAL A 127 -1.89 -16.40 -11.50
N PHE A 128 -1.59 -15.14 -11.15
CA PHE A 128 -2.50 -14.03 -11.40
C PHE A 128 -2.79 -13.84 -12.89
N VAL A 129 -1.78 -13.84 -13.75
CA VAL A 129 -1.98 -13.64 -15.21
C VAL A 129 -2.85 -14.74 -15.82
N ILE A 130 -2.73 -15.97 -15.31
CA ILE A 130 -3.52 -17.13 -15.76
C ILE A 130 -4.96 -17.05 -15.25
N LEU A 131 -5.18 -16.71 -13.97
CA LEU A 131 -6.50 -16.79 -13.33
C LEU A 131 -7.32 -15.49 -13.42
N ALA A 132 -6.67 -14.32 -13.53
CA ALA A 132 -7.36 -13.04 -13.47
C ALA A 132 -8.28 -12.82 -14.68
N ARG A 133 -9.44 -12.22 -14.42
CA ARG A 133 -10.46 -11.89 -15.42
C ARG A 133 -10.82 -10.42 -15.29
N ASP A 134 -11.07 -9.74 -16.42
CA ASP A 134 -11.37 -8.30 -16.42
C ASP A 134 -12.77 -7.98 -15.91
N LYS A 135 -13.76 -8.77 -16.32
CA LYS A 135 -15.17 -8.54 -15.99
C LYS A 135 -15.80 -9.84 -15.48
N PRO A 136 -16.71 -9.76 -14.50
CA PRO A 136 -17.51 -10.91 -14.14
C PRO A 136 -18.38 -11.34 -15.35
N PRO A 137 -18.71 -12.63 -15.49
CA PRO A 137 -19.58 -13.13 -16.58
C PRO A 137 -20.96 -12.47 -16.61
N THR A 138 -21.43 -11.95 -15.47
CA THR A 138 -22.67 -11.19 -15.31
C THR A 138 -22.36 -9.80 -14.76
N PRO A 139 -22.78 -8.70 -15.41
CA PRO A 139 -22.53 -7.35 -14.93
C PRO A 139 -23.27 -7.10 -13.60
N PRO A 140 -22.58 -6.67 -12.52
CA PRO A 140 -23.22 -6.43 -11.23
C PRO A 140 -24.07 -5.14 -11.19
N SER A 141 -24.01 -4.29 -12.23
CA SER A 141 -24.92 -3.15 -12.38
C SER A 141 -25.09 -2.73 -13.85
N ILE A 142 -26.32 -2.33 -14.21
CA ILE A 142 -26.71 -1.81 -15.54
C ILE A 142 -26.03 -0.46 -15.86
N LYS A 143 -25.41 0.18 -14.86
CA LYS A 143 -24.69 1.46 -14.99
C LYS A 143 -23.17 1.27 -15.02
N VAL A 144 -22.66 0.43 -15.93
CA VAL A 144 -21.29 0.64 -16.40
C VAL A 144 -21.33 1.92 -17.23
N LEU A 145 -21.21 3.06 -16.54
CA LEU A 145 -21.14 4.39 -17.11
C LEU A 145 -20.10 4.36 -18.22
N LYS A 146 -20.59 4.48 -19.45
CA LYS A 146 -19.87 5.15 -20.52
C LYS A 146 -19.59 6.58 -20.04
N GLU A 147 -18.58 6.76 -19.20
CA GLU A 147 -17.92 8.06 -19.08
C GLU A 147 -16.81 8.07 -20.13
N ASP A 148 -17.24 8.21 -21.38
CA ASP A 148 -16.41 8.66 -22.48
C ASP A 148 -15.91 10.09 -22.15
N ASP A 149 -14.60 10.28 -22.26
CA ASP A 149 -13.90 11.51 -22.65
C ASP A 149 -13.97 12.82 -21.82
N LYS A 150 -14.58 12.87 -20.63
CA LYS A 150 -14.62 14.14 -19.83
C LYS A 150 -13.53 14.35 -18.76
N VAL A 151 -12.58 13.43 -18.60
CA VAL A 151 -11.59 13.49 -17.48
C VAL A 151 -10.57 14.64 -17.61
N LYS A 152 -10.31 15.16 -18.81
CA LYS A 152 -9.27 16.20 -19.01
C LYS A 152 -9.64 17.58 -18.48
N GLY A 153 -10.92 17.87 -18.24
CA GLY A 153 -11.39 19.16 -17.70
C GLY A 153 -11.59 19.21 -16.19
N GLU A 154 -11.85 18.07 -15.56
CA GLU A 154 -12.26 17.99 -14.14
C GLU A 154 -11.09 17.98 -13.17
N PHE A 155 -9.88 17.60 -13.62
CA PHE A 155 -8.71 17.55 -12.76
C PHE A 155 -8.35 18.92 -12.14
N LYS A 156 -8.45 20.00 -12.92
CA LYS A 156 -8.22 21.36 -12.40
C LYS A 156 -9.31 21.80 -11.42
N LEU A 157 -10.56 21.36 -11.62
CA LEU A 157 -11.68 21.66 -10.73
C LEU A 157 -11.50 21.02 -9.35
N LEU A 158 -10.83 19.87 -9.26
CA LEU A 158 -10.48 19.24 -7.98
C LEU A 158 -9.55 20.14 -7.14
N PHE A 159 -8.52 20.73 -7.76
CA PHE A 159 -7.59 21.63 -7.06
C PHE A 159 -8.21 22.99 -6.70
N SER A 160 -9.33 23.37 -7.30
CA SER A 160 -10.10 24.55 -6.88
C SER A 160 -10.95 24.28 -5.63
N ASN A 161 -11.17 23.02 -5.26
CA ASN A 161 -11.99 22.66 -4.11
C ASN A 161 -11.17 22.66 -2.81
N LYS A 162 -11.42 23.65 -1.95
CA LYS A 162 -10.75 23.79 -0.65
C LYS A 162 -10.89 22.57 0.25
N GLN A 163 -12.05 21.90 0.23
CA GLN A 163 -12.29 20.69 1.03
C GLN A 163 -11.39 19.54 0.55
N PHE A 164 -11.23 19.41 -0.77
CA PHE A 164 -10.34 18.42 -1.37
C PHE A 164 -8.87 18.70 -1.02
N LEU A 165 -8.42 19.96 -1.11
CA LEU A 165 -7.06 20.34 -0.72
C LEU A 165 -6.77 20.06 0.77
N ILE A 166 -7.71 20.36 1.67
CA ILE A 166 -7.57 20.04 3.10
C ILE A 166 -7.45 18.52 3.29
N LEU A 167 -8.28 17.73 2.60
CA LEU A 167 -8.20 16.27 2.66
C LEU A 167 -6.87 15.74 2.11
N MET A 168 -6.33 16.33 1.04
CA MET A 168 -5.01 15.98 0.52
C MET A 168 -3.90 16.24 1.55
N ILE A 169 -3.91 17.39 2.22
CA ILE A 169 -2.91 17.71 3.25
C ILE A 169 -3.03 16.74 4.43
N VAL A 170 -4.24 16.48 4.91
CA VAL A 170 -4.51 15.54 6.01
C VAL A 170 -4.01 14.14 5.66
N PHE A 171 -4.29 13.68 4.44
CA PHE A 171 -3.84 12.37 3.96
C PHE A 171 -2.33 12.31 3.79
N PHE A 172 -1.71 13.37 3.26
CA PHE A 172 -0.27 13.49 3.10
C PHE A 172 0.46 13.42 4.45
N VAL A 173 0.01 14.19 5.44
CA VAL A 173 0.59 14.19 6.79
C VAL A 173 0.39 12.83 7.46
N GLY A 174 -0.82 12.28 7.43
CA GLY A 174 -1.13 11.00 8.09
C GLY A 174 -0.36 9.83 7.47
N LEU A 175 -0.41 9.69 6.14
CA LEU A 175 0.28 8.62 5.43
C LEU A 175 1.81 8.81 5.47
N GLY A 176 2.28 10.05 5.35
CA GLY A 176 3.70 10.38 5.43
C GLY A 176 4.30 10.05 6.80
N ALA A 177 3.61 10.44 7.89
CA ALA A 177 4.05 10.14 9.24
C ALA A 177 4.04 8.63 9.51
N PHE A 178 3.00 7.92 9.07
CA PHE A 178 2.95 6.46 9.16
C PHE A 178 4.12 5.79 8.43
N ASN A 179 4.41 6.18 7.18
CA ASN A 179 5.52 5.60 6.41
C ASN A 179 6.89 5.97 6.99
N MET A 180 7.04 7.18 7.55
CA MET A 180 8.28 7.59 8.20
C MET A 180 8.59 6.69 9.39
N VAL A 181 7.61 6.47 10.28
CA VAL A 181 7.82 5.61 11.46
C VAL A 181 8.08 4.18 11.04
N THR A 182 7.26 3.60 10.17
CA THR A 182 7.41 2.18 9.80
C THR A 182 8.70 1.90 9.05
N THR A 183 9.18 2.82 8.22
CA THR A 183 10.42 2.64 7.45
C THR A 183 11.66 2.85 8.31
N TYR A 184 11.64 3.84 9.21
CA TYR A 184 12.81 4.24 9.97
C TYR A 184 12.73 3.88 11.45
N ILE A 185 11.88 2.93 11.82
CA ILE A 185 11.66 2.57 13.22
C ILE A 185 12.97 2.19 13.91
N GLU A 186 13.83 1.41 13.25
CA GLU A 186 15.14 1.02 13.75
C GLU A 186 16.04 2.22 14.01
N LEU A 187 16.11 3.18 13.08
CA LEU A 187 16.88 4.42 13.28
C LEU A 187 16.31 5.31 14.39
N ILE A 188 14.99 5.28 14.59
CA ILE A 188 14.32 6.05 15.65
C ILE A 188 14.63 5.46 17.03
N VAL A 189 14.79 4.14 17.14
CA VAL A 189 14.99 3.46 18.43
C VAL A 189 16.44 3.09 18.73
N ALA A 190 17.31 3.00 17.72
CA ALA A 190 18.73 2.69 17.91
C ALA A 190 19.45 3.65 18.88
N PRO A 191 19.26 4.99 18.83
CA PRO A 191 19.85 5.90 19.82
C PRO A 191 19.34 5.69 21.26
N ARG A 192 18.24 4.96 21.43
CA ARG A 192 17.63 4.65 22.74
C ARG A 192 18.13 3.34 23.34
N GLY A 193 19.08 2.67 22.69
CA GLY A 193 19.65 1.38 23.12
C GLY A 193 18.79 0.17 22.76
N LEU A 194 17.71 0.34 22.00
CA LEU A 194 16.85 -0.76 21.57
C LEU A 194 17.47 -1.53 20.40
N SER A 195 17.39 -2.85 20.46
CA SER A 195 17.87 -3.77 19.43
C SER A 195 17.00 -3.76 18.16
N SER A 196 17.55 -4.25 17.04
CA SER A 196 16.80 -4.42 15.79
C SER A 196 15.56 -5.33 15.94
N ILE A 197 15.60 -6.28 16.88
CA ILE A 197 14.47 -7.17 17.19
C ILE A 197 13.35 -6.38 17.89
N GLU A 198 13.69 -5.54 18.87
CA GLU A 198 12.72 -4.70 19.57
C GLU A 198 12.12 -3.64 18.64
N ALA A 199 12.92 -3.08 17.73
CA ALA A 199 12.45 -2.19 16.68
C ALA A 199 11.42 -2.89 15.77
N GLY A 200 11.69 -4.13 15.36
CA GLY A 200 10.77 -4.96 14.59
C GLY A 200 9.47 -5.22 15.34
N ASN A 201 9.53 -5.56 16.64
CA ASN A 201 8.37 -5.78 17.48
C ASN A 201 7.50 -4.52 17.63
N LEU A 202 8.10 -3.37 17.87
CA LEU A 202 7.40 -2.08 17.93
C LEU A 202 6.69 -1.76 16.61
N GLY A 203 7.34 -2.06 15.48
CA GLY A 203 6.77 -1.89 14.15
C GLY A 203 5.58 -2.81 13.93
N GLY A 204 5.68 -4.07 14.38
CA GLY A 204 4.57 -5.03 14.37
C GLY A 204 3.38 -4.55 15.21
N ILE A 205 3.61 -4.06 16.43
CA ILE A 205 2.57 -3.52 17.31
C ILE A 205 1.89 -2.31 16.67
N LEU A 206 2.67 -1.41 16.06
CA LEU A 206 2.14 -0.25 15.33
C LEU A 206 1.23 -0.66 14.18
N LEU A 207 1.62 -1.68 13.40
CA LEU A 207 0.79 -2.21 12.31
C LEU A 207 -0.50 -2.85 12.82
N LEU A 208 -0.42 -3.68 13.86
CA LEU A 208 -1.60 -4.30 14.47
C LEU A 208 -2.57 -3.25 15.02
N GLY A 209 -2.05 -2.24 15.71
CA GLY A 209 -2.84 -1.09 16.16
C GLY A 209 -3.49 -0.34 14.99
N GLY A 210 -2.77 -0.18 13.88
CA GLY A 210 -3.29 0.40 12.65
C GLY A 210 -4.45 -0.40 12.03
N ILE A 211 -4.33 -1.73 11.96
CA ILE A 211 -5.38 -2.63 11.45
C ILE A 211 -6.63 -2.53 12.33
N ILE A 212 -6.48 -2.67 13.64
CA ILE A 212 -7.58 -2.59 14.60
C ILE A 212 -8.23 -1.20 14.54
N GLY A 213 -7.40 -0.15 14.55
CA GLY A 213 -7.84 1.24 14.45
C GLY A 213 -8.64 1.49 13.17
N ALA A 214 -8.16 1.04 12.02
CA ALA A 214 -8.86 1.18 10.74
C ALA A 214 -10.22 0.47 10.76
N GLN A 215 -10.31 -0.74 11.32
CA GLN A 215 -11.57 -1.48 11.42
C GLN A 215 -12.57 -0.81 12.37
N VAL A 216 -12.12 -0.34 13.53
CA VAL A 216 -12.96 0.34 14.52
C VAL A 216 -13.42 1.69 14.00
N LEU A 217 -12.51 2.51 13.48
CA LEU A 217 -12.82 3.85 12.94
C LEU A 217 -13.73 3.77 11.72
N SER A 218 -13.53 2.82 10.80
CA SER A 218 -14.41 2.64 9.63
C SER A 218 -15.83 2.24 10.06
N THR A 219 -15.95 1.25 10.95
CA THR A 219 -17.25 0.82 11.48
C THR A 219 -17.96 1.95 12.23
N LEU A 220 -17.22 2.71 13.03
CA LEU A 220 -17.76 3.85 13.79
C LEU A 220 -18.14 5.00 12.86
N ALA A 221 -17.37 5.26 11.80
CA ALA A 221 -17.66 6.26 10.78
C ALA A 221 -18.94 5.95 10.02
N ASP A 222 -19.18 4.68 9.69
CA ASP A 222 -20.39 4.26 9.00
C ASP A 222 -21.63 4.34 9.90
N LYS A 223 -21.50 3.99 11.20
CA LYS A 223 -22.58 4.12 12.19
C LYS A 223 -22.91 5.58 12.52
N LEU A 224 -21.90 6.39 12.81
CA LEU A 224 -22.11 7.77 13.26
C LEU A 224 -22.38 8.75 12.11
N ARG A 225 -22.03 8.39 10.86
CA ARG A 225 -22.06 9.26 9.66
C ARG A 225 -21.32 10.61 9.83
N LYS A 226 -20.53 10.78 10.89
CA LYS A 226 -19.77 11.98 11.25
C LYS A 226 -18.28 11.86 10.87
N ARG A 227 -18.01 11.58 9.59
CA ARG A 227 -16.65 11.31 9.08
C ARG A 227 -15.64 12.41 9.40
N VAL A 228 -16.05 13.68 9.29
CA VAL A 228 -15.17 14.85 9.56
C VAL A 228 -14.73 14.92 11.02
N LEU A 229 -15.60 14.60 11.97
CA LEU A 229 -15.27 14.61 13.40
C LEU A 229 -14.24 13.53 13.72
N LEU A 230 -14.44 12.32 13.19
CA LEU A 230 -13.52 11.20 13.41
C LEU A 230 -12.13 11.48 12.83
N ILE A 231 -12.05 12.13 11.65
CA ILE A 231 -10.78 12.55 11.06
C ILE A 231 -10.06 13.58 11.95
N ARG A 232 -10.79 14.54 12.54
CA ARG A 232 -10.17 15.53 13.46
C ARG A 232 -9.64 14.86 14.72
N ILE A 233 -10.41 13.94 15.30
CA ILE A 233 -9.99 13.19 16.49
C ILE A 233 -8.76 12.35 16.19
N SER A 234 -8.72 11.63 15.06
CA SER A 234 -7.57 10.80 14.71
C SER A 234 -6.31 11.62 14.45
N LEU A 235 -6.44 12.84 13.90
CA LEU A 235 -5.31 13.76 13.75
C LEU A 235 -4.76 14.22 15.10
N VAL A 236 -5.62 14.62 16.03
CA VAL A 236 -5.20 15.04 17.38
C VAL A 236 -4.49 13.90 18.11
N ILE A 237 -5.06 12.69 18.04
CA ILE A 237 -4.45 11.49 18.63
C ILE A 237 -3.09 11.21 17.99
N THR A 238 -2.99 11.27 16.66
CA THR A 238 -1.73 11.04 15.96
C THR A 238 -0.64 12.03 16.42
N VAL A 239 -0.95 13.32 16.48
CA VAL A 239 0.00 14.35 16.94
C VAL A 239 0.40 14.13 18.40
N ALA A 240 -0.56 13.82 19.27
CA ALA A 240 -0.30 13.52 20.67
C ALA A 240 0.61 12.29 20.83
N SER A 241 0.35 11.22 20.07
CA SER A 241 1.18 10.00 20.06
C SER A 241 2.61 10.29 19.61
N PHE A 242 2.79 11.09 18.55
CA PHE A 242 4.12 11.50 18.09
C PHE A 242 4.87 12.35 19.12
N PHE A 243 4.16 13.27 19.77
CA PHE A 243 4.72 14.08 20.83
C PHE A 243 5.18 13.20 22.01
N LEU A 244 4.32 12.29 22.48
CA LEU A 244 4.66 11.33 23.52
C LEU A 244 5.86 10.45 23.15
N LEU A 245 5.91 9.95 21.91
CA LEU A 245 7.05 9.18 21.40
C LEU A 245 8.36 9.99 21.41
N SER A 246 8.30 11.31 21.22
CA SER A 246 9.50 12.17 21.27
C SER A 246 10.06 12.30 22.69
N PHE A 247 9.21 12.26 23.71
CA PHE A 247 9.59 12.41 25.12
C PHE A 247 9.69 11.08 25.88
N ALA A 248 9.27 9.98 25.26
CA ALA A 248 9.49 8.64 25.76
C ALA A 248 11.01 8.36 25.80
N THR A 249 11.57 8.48 27.00
CA THR A 249 12.94 8.09 27.33
C THR A 249 12.91 6.64 27.81
N THR A 250 13.90 5.85 27.40
CA THR A 250 14.12 4.51 27.96
C THR A 250 14.60 4.70 29.40
N THR A 251 13.68 4.60 30.37
CA THR A 251 14.05 4.30 31.76
C THR A 251 14.45 2.83 31.81
N THR A 252 15.74 2.57 31.62
CA THR A 252 16.62 1.56 32.27
C THR A 252 17.85 1.34 31.41
#